data_AF-D8PMT4-F1
#
_entry.id   AF-D8PMT4-F1
#
_cell.length_a   1.000
_cell.length_b   1.000
_cell.length_c   1.000
_cell.angle_alpha   90.00
_cell.angle_beta   90.00
_cell.angle_gamma   90.00
#
_symmetry.space_group_name_H-M   'P 1'
#
loop_
_entity.id
_entity.type
_entity.pdbx_description
1 polymer ?
#
loop_
_entity_poly.entity_id
_entity_poly.type
_entity_poly.pdbx_seq_one_letter_code
_entity_poly.pdbx_strand_id
1 'polypeptide(L)'
;MSSFKRKTTKQTTPILPGTRPYPGSPSTIVTSTGIPSFDDILGGGLPLSCSSLIAAPDVHSSYGELASKYFVSQGLVHGHTIYVVGDEGADWVKDCVWTRDSTSSFPTTSSNVPVDEGEATAATDDKIKIAWRYEQMKPFQTSVSTSANDDDFCEAAFDLTSTVPESVIRDARASGKLFFIDNPDEVVRALDRQLAAGGASAPVRICVPSLGSPWWGDIERKDVLRFLHSLRGILRRHPHACASICLAPHLSADKALIERAGWLCDAALSLSAFTADPALSATFPSYHGLVTIHTLPAPHTVLPPSDKHSTLRGSGVSGENNLAFKCTRKRMLFETLHLDIGGGVGERRTTPAPASLGNVDASETMSRASARESDKARPGLAAVEVTVQVEDPKDASKPKKAKKKVGFSSDW
;
A
#
# COMPACT_ATOMS: atom_id res chain seq x y z
N MET A 1 -12.25 28.18 36.08
CA MET A 1 -10.85 27.95 35.62
C MET A 1 -10.48 26.52 35.97
N SER A 2 -10.39 25.61 35.00
CA SER A 2 -10.05 24.21 35.28
C SER A 2 -8.55 24.07 35.50
N SER A 3 -8.18 23.69 36.73
CA SER A 3 -6.82 23.60 37.27
C SER A 3 -6.24 22.18 37.13
N PHE A 4 -6.31 21.59 35.94
CA PHE A 4 -5.61 20.33 35.67
C PHE A 4 -4.38 20.60 34.80
N LYS A 5 -3.28 20.99 35.45
CA LYS A 5 -1.95 20.92 34.82
C LYS A 5 -1.49 19.46 34.89
N ARG A 6 -1.60 18.74 33.76
CA ARG A 6 -0.98 17.43 33.60
C ARG A 6 0.53 17.63 33.69
N LYS A 7 1.16 17.22 34.80
CA LYS A 7 2.62 17.13 34.90
C LYS A 7 3.06 16.09 33.88
N THR A 8 3.49 16.53 32.71
CA THR A 8 4.21 15.68 31.76
C THR A 8 5.63 15.56 32.28
N THR A 9 5.87 14.58 33.15
CA THR A 9 7.23 14.13 33.38
C THR A 9 7.71 13.63 32.03
N LYS A 10 8.59 14.39 31.35
CA LYS A 10 9.34 13.91 30.19
C LYS A 10 10.28 12.82 30.70
N GLN A 11 9.75 11.63 30.97
CA GLN A 11 10.60 10.44 30.99
C GLN A 11 11.01 10.23 29.53
N THR A 12 12.20 10.71 29.21
CA THR A 12 12.90 10.35 27.98
C THR A 12 13.25 8.88 28.11
N THR A 13 12.33 8.00 27.73
CA THR A 13 12.65 6.60 27.45
C THR A 13 13.81 6.62 26.46
N PRO A 14 14.92 5.91 26.70
CA PRO A 14 16.01 5.88 25.74
C PRO A 14 15.45 5.37 24.41
N ILE A 15 15.49 6.24 23.39
CA ILE A 15 15.02 5.91 22.05
C ILE A 15 16.06 4.96 21.48
N LEU A 16 15.64 3.74 21.18
CA LEU A 16 16.49 2.76 20.52
C LEU A 16 16.94 3.33 19.16
N PRO A 17 18.16 3.02 18.69
CA PRO A 17 18.63 3.48 17.38
C PRO A 17 17.60 3.14 16.28
N GLY A 18 17.40 4.03 15.30
CA GLY A 18 16.48 3.77 14.19
C GLY A 18 15.01 3.59 14.59
N THR A 19 14.60 4.15 15.74
CA THR A 19 13.21 4.11 16.20
C THR A 19 12.65 5.49 16.52
N ARG A 20 11.32 5.60 16.46
CA ARG A 20 10.60 6.79 16.92
C ARG A 20 9.27 6.42 17.59
N PRO A 21 8.73 7.30 18.46
CA PRO A 21 7.37 7.13 18.96
C PRO A 21 6.35 7.17 17.81
N TYR A 22 5.35 6.32 17.88
CA TYR A 22 4.31 6.23 16.88
C TYR A 22 3.39 7.46 16.90
N PRO A 23 3.02 8.04 15.74
CA PRO A 23 2.07 9.16 15.65
C PRO A 23 0.74 8.86 16.37
N GLY A 24 0.41 9.67 17.39
CA GLY A 24 -0.84 9.51 18.16
C GLY A 24 -0.81 8.45 19.27
N SER A 25 0.26 7.64 19.37
CA SER A 25 0.48 6.69 20.48
C SER A 25 1.95 6.72 20.91
N PRO A 26 2.35 7.67 21.78
CA PRO A 26 3.75 7.85 22.16
C PRO A 26 4.35 6.69 22.97
N SER A 27 3.50 5.78 23.49
CA SER A 27 3.93 4.55 24.14
C SER A 27 4.30 3.43 23.15
N THR A 28 3.86 3.53 21.90
CA THR A 28 4.24 2.60 20.84
C THR A 28 5.54 3.10 20.21
N ILE A 29 6.57 2.26 20.17
CA ILE A 29 7.81 2.55 19.45
C ILE A 29 7.79 1.83 18.12
N VAL A 30 8.19 2.51 17.06
CA VAL A 30 8.21 1.97 15.70
C VAL A 30 9.55 2.12 15.05
N THR A 31 9.77 1.28 14.04
CA THR A 31 10.95 1.30 13.20
C THR A 31 10.55 1.31 11.74
N SER A 32 11.38 1.92 10.89
CA SER A 32 11.09 2.03 9.47
C SER A 32 11.15 0.67 8.76
N THR A 33 10.27 0.45 7.78
CA THR A 33 10.34 -0.68 6.85
C THR A 33 11.44 -0.52 5.79
N GLY A 34 12.09 0.65 5.71
CA GLY A 34 13.01 1.02 4.63
C GLY A 34 12.32 1.61 3.41
N ILE A 35 10.98 1.63 3.38
CA ILE A 35 10.18 2.26 2.32
C ILE A 35 9.29 3.34 2.96
N PRO A 36 9.59 4.64 2.78
CA PRO A 36 8.86 5.73 3.45
C PRO A 36 7.35 5.72 3.19
N SER A 37 6.95 5.38 1.97
CA SER A 37 5.55 5.29 1.59
C SER A 37 4.85 4.08 2.21
N PHE A 38 5.57 2.98 2.46
CA PHE A 38 5.03 1.86 3.20
C PHE A 38 4.90 2.19 4.69
N ASP A 39 5.87 2.93 5.24
CA ASP A 39 5.78 3.44 6.61
C ASP A 39 4.56 4.33 6.81
N ASP A 40 4.23 5.22 5.86
CA ASP A 40 3.00 6.03 5.91
C ASP A 40 1.73 5.16 5.94
N ILE A 41 1.64 4.12 5.11
CA ILE A 41 0.51 3.16 5.13
C ILE A 41 0.36 2.52 6.52
N LEU A 42 1.48 2.16 7.15
CA LEU A 42 1.51 1.61 8.50
C LEU A 42 1.31 2.68 9.60
N GLY A 43 1.20 3.96 9.22
CA GLY A 43 0.97 5.12 10.09
C GLY A 43 2.22 5.65 10.78
N GLY A 44 3.38 5.50 10.14
CA GLY A 44 4.67 6.05 10.54
C GLY A 44 5.80 5.02 10.66
N GLY A 45 5.55 3.74 10.37
CA GLY A 45 6.49 2.62 10.47
C GLY A 45 5.87 1.37 11.08
N LEU A 46 6.65 0.28 11.16
CA LEU A 46 6.22 -0.96 11.79
C LEU A 46 6.44 -0.89 13.31
N PRO A 47 5.41 -1.11 14.15
CA PRO A 47 5.61 -1.19 15.58
C PRO A 47 6.50 -2.33 16.04
N LEU A 48 7.32 -2.05 17.04
CA LEU A 48 7.93 -3.12 17.82
C LEU A 48 6.81 -3.92 18.52
N SER A 49 7.04 -5.20 18.76
CA SER A 49 6.07 -6.24 19.13
C SER A 49 5.05 -6.65 18.06
N CYS A 50 5.17 -6.14 16.82
CA CYS A 50 4.23 -6.42 15.74
C CYS A 50 4.86 -7.15 14.54
N SER A 51 4.00 -7.82 13.77
CA SER A 51 4.33 -8.52 12.53
C SER A 51 3.66 -7.87 11.32
N SER A 52 4.37 -7.80 10.20
CA SER A 52 3.87 -7.39 8.89
C SER A 52 3.92 -8.56 7.92
N LEU A 53 2.78 -8.86 7.30
CA LEU A 53 2.64 -9.89 6.28
C LEU A 53 2.40 -9.28 4.91
N ILE A 54 3.18 -9.69 3.93
CA ILE A 54 3.04 -9.29 2.53
C ILE A 54 2.70 -10.53 1.70
N ALA A 55 1.58 -10.48 1.00
CA ALA A 55 1.17 -11.50 0.03
C ALA A 55 1.38 -10.97 -1.39
N ALA A 56 2.24 -11.62 -2.16
CA ALA A 56 2.50 -11.27 -3.55
C ALA A 56 2.16 -12.49 -4.44
N PRO A 57 0.93 -12.59 -4.98
CA PRO A 57 0.49 -13.78 -5.73
C PRO A 57 1.17 -13.95 -7.09
N ASP A 58 1.79 -12.91 -7.63
CA ASP A 58 2.43 -12.98 -8.93
C ASP A 58 3.77 -13.74 -8.84
N VAL A 59 3.80 -14.93 -9.45
CA VAL A 59 4.90 -15.90 -9.42
C VAL A 59 6.18 -15.37 -10.05
N HIS A 60 6.07 -14.47 -11.03
CA HIS A 60 7.21 -13.94 -11.78
C HIS A 60 7.68 -12.60 -11.25
N SER A 61 6.94 -12.01 -10.30
CA SER A 61 7.33 -10.82 -9.58
C SER A 61 8.03 -11.15 -8.26
N SER A 62 8.95 -10.29 -7.88
CA SER A 62 9.64 -10.36 -6.59
C SER A 62 9.25 -9.19 -5.67
N TYR A 63 8.08 -8.58 -5.86
CA TYR A 63 7.71 -7.34 -5.14
C TYR A 63 7.59 -7.53 -3.62
N GLY A 64 7.06 -8.67 -3.15
CA GLY A 64 6.98 -8.96 -1.71
C GLY A 64 8.34 -9.24 -1.07
N GLU A 65 9.20 -9.95 -1.80
CA GLU A 65 10.58 -10.18 -1.38
C GLU A 65 11.39 -8.87 -1.39
N LEU A 66 11.17 -8.01 -2.38
CA LEU A 66 11.82 -6.70 -2.47
C LEU A 66 11.51 -5.83 -1.24
N ALA A 67 10.24 -5.78 -0.81
CA ALA A 67 9.87 -5.09 0.43
C ALA A 67 10.59 -5.67 1.66
N SER A 68 10.79 -7.00 1.69
CA SER A 68 11.56 -7.66 2.75
C SER A 68 13.05 -7.31 2.72
N LYS A 69 13.62 -7.11 1.52
CA LYS A 69 15.01 -6.65 1.34
C LYS A 69 15.21 -5.24 1.91
N TYR A 70 14.30 -4.31 1.64
CA TYR A 70 14.31 -2.98 2.28
C TYR A 70 14.28 -3.08 3.81
N PHE A 71 13.45 -3.96 4.36
CA PHE A 71 13.32 -4.15 5.80
C PHE A 71 14.64 -4.63 6.46
N VAL A 72 15.38 -5.50 5.78
CA VAL A 72 16.69 -5.99 6.25
C VAL A 72 17.77 -4.93 6.09
N SER A 73 17.85 -4.26 4.94
CA SER A 73 18.80 -3.16 4.69
C SER A 73 18.67 -2.04 5.71
N GLN A 74 17.43 -1.63 6.02
CA GLN A 74 17.14 -0.63 7.03
C GLN A 74 17.63 -1.05 8.42
N GLY A 75 17.59 -2.36 8.72
CA GLY A 75 18.15 -2.90 9.94
C GLY A 75 19.68 -2.83 9.98
N LEU A 76 20.35 -3.13 8.86
CA LEU A 76 21.80 -3.12 8.75
C LEU A 76 22.36 -1.71 8.92
N VAL A 77 21.76 -0.71 8.27
CA VAL A 77 22.12 0.71 8.40
C VAL A 77 22.06 1.16 9.86
N HIS A 78 20.98 0.83 10.57
CA HIS A 78 20.81 1.20 11.97
C HIS A 78 21.50 0.28 12.98
N GLY A 79 22.18 -0.76 12.51
CA GLY A 79 22.85 -1.72 13.37
C GLY A 79 21.90 -2.46 14.33
N HIS A 80 20.68 -2.73 13.88
CA HIS A 80 19.71 -3.59 14.55
C HIS A 80 20.16 -5.05 14.55
N THR A 81 19.61 -5.86 15.46
CA THR A 81 19.79 -7.31 15.41
C THR A 81 18.80 -7.89 14.40
N ILE A 82 19.27 -8.68 13.43
CA ILE A 82 18.49 -9.21 12.33
C ILE A 82 18.57 -10.74 12.33
N TYR A 83 17.41 -11.38 12.23
CA TYR A 83 17.27 -12.81 11.95
C TYR A 83 16.66 -12.97 10.56
N VAL A 84 17.37 -13.64 9.66
CA VAL A 84 16.84 -14.02 8.34
C VAL A 84 16.53 -15.52 8.37
N VAL A 85 15.27 -15.86 8.10
CA VAL A 85 14.76 -17.23 8.08
C VAL A 85 14.62 -17.68 6.64
N GLY A 86 15.38 -18.69 6.24
CA GLY A 86 15.35 -19.19 4.87
C GLY A 86 16.60 -19.98 4.52
N ASP A 87 16.53 -20.65 3.37
CA ASP A 87 17.71 -21.25 2.76
C ASP A 87 18.68 -20.16 2.31
N GLU A 88 19.97 -20.48 2.32
CA GLU A 88 21.04 -19.61 1.78
C GLU A 88 20.94 -18.14 2.21
N GLY A 89 20.50 -17.89 3.46
CA GLY A 89 20.18 -16.54 3.92
C GLY A 89 21.34 -15.54 3.77
N ALA A 90 22.59 -16.02 3.83
CA ALA A 90 23.76 -15.19 3.59
C ALA A 90 23.84 -14.65 2.16
N ASP A 91 23.52 -15.47 1.15
CA ASP A 91 23.50 -15.04 -0.25
C ASP A 91 22.28 -14.16 -0.52
N TRP A 92 21.13 -14.49 0.07
CA TRP A 92 19.93 -13.65 -0.02
C TRP A 92 20.15 -12.22 0.50
N VAL A 93 20.92 -12.06 1.59
CA VAL A 93 21.23 -10.72 2.14
C VAL A 93 22.16 -9.92 1.21
N LYS A 94 23.03 -10.56 0.43
CA LYS A 94 23.88 -9.86 -0.56
C LYS A 94 23.04 -9.14 -1.61
N ASP A 95 21.86 -9.67 -1.93
CA ASP A 95 20.95 -9.09 -2.91
C ASP A 95 20.04 -8.00 -2.32
N CYS A 96 20.17 -7.68 -1.03
CA CYS A 96 19.38 -6.61 -0.42
C CYS A 96 19.80 -5.23 -0.97
N VAL A 97 18.83 -4.33 -1.07
CA VAL A 97 19.04 -2.96 -1.57
C VAL A 97 20.01 -2.18 -0.66
N TRP A 98 20.86 -1.32 -1.22
CA TRP A 98 21.81 -0.55 -0.40
C TRP A 98 21.89 0.91 -0.80
N THR A 99 22.52 1.71 0.06
CA THR A 99 22.79 3.11 -0.20
C THR A 99 24.01 3.25 -1.10
N ARG A 100 24.07 4.33 -1.88
CA ARG A 100 25.31 4.68 -2.59
C ARG A 100 26.23 5.41 -1.63
N ASP A 101 27.50 5.04 -1.67
CA ASP A 101 28.51 5.67 -0.83
C ASP A 101 28.63 7.16 -1.20
N SER A 102 28.48 8.05 -0.23
CA SER A 102 28.51 9.52 -0.39
C SER A 102 29.89 10.06 -0.81
N THR A 103 30.87 9.18 -1.00
CA THR A 103 32.24 9.49 -1.47
C THR A 103 32.32 9.80 -2.96
N SER A 104 31.25 9.59 -3.74
CA SER A 104 31.09 10.15 -5.08
C SER A 104 30.27 11.45 -5.02
N SER A 105 30.80 12.47 -4.34
CA SER A 105 30.25 13.82 -4.38
C SER A 105 30.57 14.48 -5.74
N PHE A 106 29.80 14.14 -6.78
CA PHE A 106 29.43 15.16 -7.74
C PHE A 106 28.34 16.02 -7.09
N PRO A 107 28.44 17.36 -7.16
CA PRO A 107 27.46 18.22 -6.52
C PRO A 107 26.11 18.04 -7.22
N THR A 108 25.25 17.18 -6.67
CA THR A 108 23.85 17.15 -7.05
C THR A 108 23.17 18.16 -6.16
N THR A 109 23.01 19.36 -6.69
CA THR A 109 22.13 20.40 -6.14
C THR A 109 20.83 19.75 -5.68
N SER A 110 20.48 19.98 -4.42
CA SER A 110 19.15 19.72 -3.87
C SER A 110 18.10 20.27 -4.80
N SER A 111 17.56 19.38 -5.62
CA SER A 111 16.50 19.69 -6.57
C SER A 111 15.32 18.83 -6.16
N ASN A 112 14.22 19.52 -5.82
CA ASN A 112 12.89 18.96 -5.97
C ASN A 112 12.81 18.43 -7.41
N VAL A 113 13.03 17.13 -7.59
CA VAL A 113 12.82 16.48 -8.87
C VAL A 113 11.34 16.14 -8.94
N PRO A 114 10.54 16.80 -9.80
CA PRO A 114 9.28 16.23 -10.20
C PRO A 114 9.59 14.91 -10.89
N VAL A 115 8.81 13.89 -10.59
CA VAL A 115 8.93 12.56 -11.20
C VAL A 115 8.65 12.72 -12.69
N ASP A 116 9.71 12.80 -13.49
CA ASP A 116 9.66 12.73 -14.95
C ASP A 116 10.86 11.92 -15.43
N GLU A 117 10.64 10.61 -15.61
CA GLU A 117 11.36 9.80 -16.58
C GLU A 117 10.34 8.89 -17.26
N GLY A 118 9.54 9.49 -18.15
CA GLY A 118 8.90 8.81 -19.27
C GLY A 118 9.68 9.15 -20.55
N GLU A 119 9.89 8.15 -21.39
CA GLU A 119 10.50 8.28 -22.72
C GLU A 119 9.97 9.51 -23.49
N ALA A 120 10.90 10.36 -23.94
CA ALA A 120 10.60 11.53 -24.73
C ALA A 120 10.10 11.12 -26.13
N THR A 121 8.78 11.06 -26.30
CA THR A 121 8.17 11.47 -27.56
C THR A 121 7.82 12.95 -27.43
N ALA A 122 8.45 13.79 -28.24
CA ALA A 122 8.20 15.22 -28.33
C ALA A 122 6.72 15.50 -28.61
N ALA A 123 5.95 15.75 -27.54
CA ALA A 123 4.64 16.35 -27.59
C ALA A 123 4.76 17.72 -26.92
N THR A 124 4.54 18.74 -27.73
CA THR A 124 4.47 20.14 -27.37
C THR A 124 3.55 20.38 -26.17
N ASP A 125 3.94 21.37 -25.37
CA ASP A 125 3.29 21.95 -24.18
C ASP A 125 1.86 22.46 -24.45
N ASP A 126 0.92 21.56 -24.74
CA ASP A 126 -0.51 21.86 -24.71
C ASP A 126 -1.01 21.76 -23.26
N LYS A 127 -0.66 22.78 -22.48
CA LYS A 127 -1.21 23.00 -21.14
C LYS A 127 -2.73 23.21 -21.26
N ILE A 128 -3.50 22.14 -21.12
CA ILE A 128 -4.97 22.12 -21.20
C ILE A 128 -5.56 23.07 -20.12
N LYS A 129 -5.93 24.28 -20.53
CA LYS A 129 -6.57 25.31 -19.68
C LYS A 129 -8.09 25.09 -19.64
N ILE A 130 -8.57 24.28 -18.69
CA ILE A 130 -10.02 24.00 -18.56
C ILE A 130 -10.75 25.10 -17.79
N ALA A 131 -10.18 25.59 -16.68
CA ALA A 131 -10.73 26.75 -15.95
C ALA A 131 -9.67 27.38 -15.03
N TRP A 132 -9.67 28.72 -14.95
CA TRP A 132 -8.78 29.52 -14.09
C TRP A 132 -8.80 29.06 -12.61
N ARG A 133 -9.89 28.47 -12.12
CA ARG A 133 -9.97 27.94 -10.74
C ARG A 133 -8.95 26.83 -10.44
N TYR A 134 -8.55 26.03 -11.43
CA TYR A 134 -7.61 24.92 -11.20
C TYR A 134 -6.15 25.38 -11.14
N GLU A 135 -5.83 26.59 -11.61
CA GLU A 135 -4.49 27.15 -11.59
C GLU A 135 -4.03 27.53 -10.16
N GLN A 136 -4.98 27.78 -9.26
CA GLN A 136 -4.72 28.11 -7.85
C GLN A 136 -4.85 26.89 -6.91
N MET A 137 -5.19 25.71 -7.43
CA MET A 137 -5.27 24.50 -6.59
C MET A 137 -3.92 23.81 -6.53
N LYS A 138 -3.54 23.38 -5.31
CA LYS A 138 -2.36 22.56 -5.13
C LYS A 138 -2.55 21.23 -5.88
N PRO A 139 -1.54 20.75 -6.62
CA PRO A 139 -1.58 19.42 -7.22
C PRO A 139 -1.91 18.36 -6.16
N PHE A 140 -2.74 17.39 -6.52
CA PHE A 140 -3.04 16.26 -5.65
C PHE A 140 -1.73 15.50 -5.38
N GLN A 141 -1.32 15.43 -4.11
CA GLN A 141 -0.12 14.70 -3.71
C GLN A 141 -0.45 13.22 -3.62
N THR A 142 0.14 12.44 -4.52
CA THR A 142 -0.09 11.00 -4.64
C THR A 142 0.97 10.19 -3.89
N SER A 143 2.06 10.83 -3.48
CA SER A 143 3.20 10.25 -2.77
C SER A 143 3.50 11.00 -1.46
N VAL A 144 4.31 10.37 -0.62
CA VAL A 144 4.74 10.92 0.67
C VAL A 144 6.05 11.69 0.47
N SER A 145 6.11 12.93 0.94
CA SER A 145 7.36 13.70 0.96
C SER A 145 8.22 13.29 2.17
N THR A 146 9.43 12.80 1.93
CA THR A 146 10.45 12.67 2.98
C THR A 146 10.95 14.06 3.36
N SER A 147 10.81 14.43 4.64
CA SER A 147 11.40 15.66 5.16
C SER A 147 12.87 15.43 5.51
N ALA A 148 13.75 16.40 5.28
CA ALA A 148 15.19 16.30 5.56
C ALA A 148 15.59 16.00 7.02
N ASN A 149 14.63 16.02 7.96
CA ASN A 149 14.84 15.62 9.36
C ASN A 149 14.52 14.14 9.63
N ASP A 150 14.05 13.38 8.62
CA ASP A 150 13.63 11.97 8.76
C ASP A 150 14.73 10.99 8.31
N ASP A 151 15.88 11.50 7.86
CA ASP A 151 17.03 10.70 7.39
C ASP A 151 17.59 9.79 8.51
N ASP A 152 17.46 10.20 9.78
CA ASP A 152 17.85 9.38 10.94
C ASP A 152 16.85 8.23 11.26
N PHE A 153 15.66 8.22 10.67
CA PHE A 153 14.61 7.22 10.93
C PHE A 153 14.37 6.26 9.76
N CYS A 154 14.30 6.79 8.55
CA CYS A 154 14.20 6.01 7.32
C CYS A 154 15.35 6.44 6.40
N GLU A 155 16.16 5.48 5.94
CA GLU A 155 17.26 5.80 5.06
C GLU A 155 16.70 6.23 3.69
N ALA A 156 16.82 7.51 3.36
CA ALA A 156 16.27 8.06 2.13
C ALA A 156 17.10 7.70 0.89
N ALA A 157 18.32 7.17 1.06
CA ALA A 157 19.31 6.98 0.00
C ALA A 157 19.36 5.55 -0.57
N PHE A 158 18.41 4.66 -0.25
CA PHE A 158 18.39 3.33 -0.87
C PHE A 158 18.19 3.39 -2.39
N ASP A 159 19.04 2.68 -3.12
CA ASP A 159 19.03 2.61 -4.58
C ASP A 159 18.97 1.14 -5.02
N LEU A 160 17.89 0.77 -5.72
CA LEU A 160 17.68 -0.58 -6.27
C LEU A 160 18.80 -1.07 -7.19
N THR A 161 19.62 -0.17 -7.72
CA THR A 161 20.79 -0.53 -8.54
C THR A 161 22.04 -0.84 -7.72
N SER A 162 21.96 -0.76 -6.39
CA SER A 162 23.06 -1.00 -5.45
C SER A 162 22.68 -2.07 -4.44
N THR A 163 23.65 -2.92 -4.10
CA THR A 163 23.46 -4.06 -3.20
C THR A 163 24.37 -3.98 -1.98
N VAL A 164 24.05 -4.73 -0.93
CA VAL A 164 24.79 -4.69 0.34
C VAL A 164 26.25 -5.14 0.14
N PRO A 165 27.25 -4.33 0.52
CA PRO A 165 28.64 -4.74 0.46
C PRO A 165 28.92 -5.92 1.40
N GLU A 166 29.75 -6.87 0.94
CA GLU A 166 30.14 -8.04 1.73
C GLU A 166 30.80 -7.67 3.07
N SER A 167 31.52 -6.53 3.12
CA SER A 167 32.10 -6.01 4.36
C SER A 167 31.03 -5.73 5.42
N VAL A 168 29.91 -5.12 5.04
CA VAL A 168 28.79 -4.82 5.96
C VAL A 168 28.20 -6.11 6.52
N ILE A 169 28.01 -7.12 5.66
CA ILE A 169 27.49 -8.44 6.07
C ILE A 169 28.46 -9.11 7.04
N ARG A 170 29.74 -9.17 6.69
CA ARG A 170 30.79 -9.75 7.53
C ARG A 170 30.86 -9.06 8.89
N ASP A 171 30.85 -7.73 8.92
CA ASP A 171 30.98 -6.95 10.15
C ASP A 171 29.71 -7.08 11.02
N ALA A 172 28.52 -7.14 10.41
CA ALA A 172 27.26 -7.42 11.11
C ALA A 172 27.24 -8.83 11.72
N ARG A 173 27.80 -9.84 11.03
CA ARG A 173 27.94 -11.20 11.59
C ARG A 173 28.96 -11.24 12.72
N ALA A 174 30.13 -10.63 12.53
CA ALA A 174 31.20 -10.59 13.53
C ALA A 174 30.77 -9.87 14.82
N SER A 175 29.93 -8.84 14.69
CA SER A 175 29.35 -8.11 15.84
C SER A 175 28.13 -8.78 16.47
N GLY A 176 27.71 -9.97 15.99
CA GLY A 176 26.55 -10.68 16.53
C GLY A 176 25.23 -9.95 16.28
N LYS A 177 25.12 -9.22 15.16
CA LYS A 177 23.92 -8.47 14.76
C LYS A 177 23.16 -9.12 13.61
N LEU A 178 23.76 -10.05 12.87
CA LEU A 178 23.10 -10.75 11.77
C LEU A 178 23.18 -12.27 11.98
N PHE A 179 22.00 -12.90 12.03
CA PHE A 179 21.83 -14.33 12.24
C PHE A 179 20.98 -14.95 11.14
N PHE A 180 21.27 -16.21 10.83
CA PHE A 180 20.54 -17.01 9.85
C PHE A 180 19.92 -18.21 10.55
N ILE A 181 18.69 -18.54 10.18
CA ILE A 181 17.99 -19.75 10.62
C ILE A 181 17.65 -20.56 9.38
N ASP A 182 18.37 -21.66 9.21
CA ASP A 182 18.41 -22.53 8.02
C ASP A 182 17.68 -23.87 8.21
N ASN A 183 17.12 -24.12 9.41
CA ASN A 183 16.27 -25.27 9.68
C ASN A 183 14.78 -24.86 9.86
N PRO A 184 13.89 -25.21 8.92
CA PRO A 184 12.47 -24.83 8.96
C PRO A 184 11.73 -25.40 10.19
N ASP A 185 12.09 -26.60 10.66
CA ASP A 185 11.45 -27.29 11.80
C ASP A 185 11.80 -26.67 13.16
N GLU A 186 12.85 -25.86 13.20
CA GLU A 186 13.34 -25.23 14.42
C GLU A 186 13.05 -23.74 14.49
N VAL A 187 12.57 -23.10 13.42
CA VAL A 187 12.44 -21.63 13.34
C VAL A 187 11.80 -21.00 14.57
N VAL A 188 10.61 -21.47 14.95
CA VAL A 188 9.87 -20.92 16.10
C VAL A 188 10.65 -21.09 17.41
N ARG A 189 11.24 -22.28 17.63
CA ARG A 189 12.01 -22.60 18.84
C ARG A 189 13.33 -21.84 18.90
N ALA A 190 14.01 -21.71 17.76
CA ALA A 190 15.27 -21.01 17.60
C ALA A 190 15.08 -19.52 17.88
N LEU A 191 14.07 -18.88 17.26
CA LEU A 191 13.72 -17.48 17.49
C LEU A 191 13.43 -17.22 18.96
N ASP A 192 12.58 -18.03 19.59
CA ASP A 192 12.20 -17.87 21.00
C ASP A 192 13.42 -17.95 21.93
N ARG A 193 14.26 -18.97 21.75
CA ARG A 193 15.50 -19.14 22.53
C ARG A 193 16.48 -17.99 22.33
N GLN A 194 16.67 -17.54 21.09
CA GLN A 194 17.63 -16.48 20.77
C GLN A 194 17.16 -15.11 21.26
N LEU A 195 15.87 -14.81 21.13
CA LEU A 195 15.27 -13.58 21.67
C LEU A 195 15.24 -13.55 23.20
N ALA A 196 15.10 -14.71 23.86
CA ALA A 196 15.20 -14.83 25.31
C ALA A 196 16.64 -14.64 25.82
N ALA A 197 17.64 -15.07 25.04
CA ALA A 197 19.05 -14.87 25.35
C ALA A 197 19.55 -13.45 25.01
N GLY A 198 18.90 -12.78 24.06
CA GLY A 198 19.26 -11.44 23.60
C GLY A 198 18.94 -10.33 24.60
N GLY A 199 19.77 -9.29 24.61
CA GLY A 199 19.51 -8.08 25.40
C GLY A 199 18.66 -7.05 24.64
N ALA A 200 17.89 -6.24 25.37
CA ALA A 200 17.03 -5.20 24.80
C ALA A 200 17.78 -3.91 24.38
N SER A 201 19.07 -4.01 24.02
CA SER A 201 19.91 -2.84 23.72
C SER A 201 19.69 -2.26 22.31
N ALA A 202 19.11 -3.04 21.40
CA ALA A 202 18.78 -2.64 20.05
C ALA A 202 17.47 -3.31 19.61
N PRO A 203 16.75 -2.74 18.64
CA PRO A 203 15.60 -3.39 18.04
C PRO A 203 16.00 -4.71 17.36
N VAL A 204 15.11 -5.69 17.39
CA VAL A 204 15.27 -6.96 16.68
C VAL A 204 14.32 -7.02 15.48
N ARG A 205 14.85 -7.46 14.34
CA ARG A 205 14.13 -7.61 13.07
C ARG A 205 14.15 -9.07 12.63
N ILE A 206 12.98 -9.67 12.52
CA ILE A 206 12.83 -11.03 12.00
C ILE A 206 12.33 -10.92 10.57
N CYS A 207 13.09 -11.41 9.61
CA CYS A 207 12.73 -11.44 8.21
C CYS A 207 12.45 -12.88 7.79
N VAL A 208 11.27 -13.12 7.22
CA VAL A 208 10.89 -14.38 6.59
C VAL A 208 10.57 -14.08 5.12
N PRO A 209 11.56 -14.17 4.20
CA PRO A 209 11.41 -13.66 2.83
C PRO A 209 10.40 -14.42 1.97
N SER A 210 10.18 -15.71 2.24
CA SER A 210 9.27 -16.54 1.45
C SER A 210 8.74 -17.71 2.29
N LEU A 211 7.79 -17.41 3.18
CA LEU A 211 7.10 -18.41 3.99
C LEU A 211 6.29 -19.34 3.07
N GLY A 212 6.66 -20.63 3.07
CA GLY A 212 6.09 -21.64 2.19
C GLY A 212 6.78 -21.83 0.87
N SER A 213 7.98 -21.29 0.67
CA SER A 213 8.84 -21.74 -0.43
C SER A 213 9.16 -23.24 -0.31
N PRO A 214 9.67 -23.90 -1.37
CA PRO A 214 10.02 -25.32 -1.32
C PRO A 214 10.97 -25.71 -0.17
N TRP A 215 11.78 -24.77 0.33
CA TRP A 215 12.66 -24.99 1.49
C TRP A 215 11.88 -25.31 2.78
N TRP A 216 10.66 -24.81 2.93
CA TRP A 216 9.79 -25.15 4.07
C TRP A 216 9.22 -26.57 3.98
N GLY A 217 9.42 -27.28 2.86
CA GLY A 217 8.83 -28.58 2.58
C GLY A 217 7.33 -28.50 2.28
N ASP A 218 6.63 -29.60 2.51
CA ASP A 218 5.19 -29.74 2.26
C ASP A 218 4.37 -29.06 3.35
N ILE A 219 4.36 -27.73 3.36
CA ILE A 219 3.56 -26.98 4.33
C ILE A 219 2.11 -26.81 3.85
N GLU A 220 1.16 -27.04 4.75
CA GLU A 220 -0.25 -26.76 4.50
C GLU A 220 -0.65 -25.40 5.12
N ARG A 221 -1.85 -24.93 4.73
CA ARG A 221 -2.48 -23.72 5.31
C ARG A 221 -2.45 -23.72 6.85
N LYS A 222 -2.72 -24.87 7.47
CA LYS A 222 -2.78 -24.99 8.94
C LYS A 222 -1.41 -24.71 9.57
N ASP A 223 -0.32 -25.08 8.91
CA ASP A 223 1.03 -24.93 9.41
C ASP A 223 1.51 -23.49 9.26
N VAL A 224 1.14 -22.83 8.15
CA VAL A 224 1.31 -21.37 7.98
C VAL A 224 0.59 -20.61 9.10
N LEU A 225 -0.69 -20.91 9.37
CA LEU A 225 -1.44 -20.23 10.42
C LEU A 225 -0.86 -20.50 11.82
N ARG A 226 -0.40 -21.72 12.10
CA ARG A 226 0.29 -22.06 13.35
C ARG A 226 1.61 -21.29 13.50
N PHE A 227 2.37 -21.15 12.42
CA PHE A 227 3.60 -20.36 12.40
C PHE A 227 3.32 -18.90 12.75
N LEU A 228 2.38 -18.26 12.04
CA LEU A 228 2.01 -16.86 12.27
C LEU A 228 1.51 -16.63 13.71
N HIS A 229 0.64 -17.52 14.22
CA HIS A 229 0.16 -17.46 15.59
C HIS A 229 1.31 -17.57 16.61
N SER A 230 2.24 -18.50 16.40
CA SER A 230 3.39 -18.71 17.29
C SER A 230 4.33 -17.52 17.28
N LEU A 231 4.64 -16.99 16.09
CA LEU A 231 5.48 -15.81 15.92
C LEU A 231 4.86 -14.58 16.58
N ARG A 232 3.55 -14.38 16.45
CA ARG A 232 2.83 -13.31 17.17
C ARG A 232 3.04 -13.44 18.68
N GLY A 233 2.90 -14.64 19.23
CA GLY A 233 3.15 -14.91 20.66
C GLY A 233 4.58 -14.58 21.10
N ILE A 234 5.58 -14.89 20.26
CA ILE A 234 6.99 -14.51 20.49
C ILE A 234 7.13 -12.99 20.51
N LEU A 235 6.63 -12.27 19.50
CA LEU A 235 6.73 -10.82 19.39
C LEU A 235 6.06 -10.09 20.56
N ARG A 236 4.95 -10.62 21.10
CA ARG A 236 4.31 -10.07 22.31
C ARG A 236 5.13 -10.24 23.57
N ARG A 237 5.95 -11.29 23.68
CA ARG A 237 6.87 -11.51 24.82
C ARG A 237 8.14 -10.67 24.70
N HIS A 238 8.54 -10.32 23.49
CA HIS A 238 9.76 -9.55 23.21
C HIS A 238 9.41 -8.21 22.55
N PRO A 239 9.04 -7.18 23.34
CA PRO A 239 8.49 -5.92 22.81
C PRO A 239 9.49 -5.04 22.05
N HIS A 240 10.76 -5.47 21.96
CA HIS A 240 11.81 -4.83 21.16
C HIS A 240 11.98 -5.48 19.77
N ALA A 241 11.24 -6.56 19.48
CA ALA A 241 11.31 -7.29 18.22
C ALA A 241 10.13 -6.97 17.30
N CYS A 242 10.35 -6.97 15.99
CA CYS A 242 9.29 -6.90 14.97
C CYS A 242 9.60 -7.88 13.84
N ALA A 243 8.59 -8.24 13.05
CA ALA A 243 8.76 -9.19 11.94
C ALA A 243 8.21 -8.68 10.61
N SER A 244 8.94 -8.94 9.53
CA SER A 244 8.47 -8.83 8.14
C SER A 244 8.42 -10.22 7.53
N ILE A 245 7.26 -10.60 7.01
CA ILE A 245 6.97 -11.93 6.49
C ILE A 245 6.41 -11.75 5.09
N CYS A 246 6.97 -12.43 4.10
CA CYS A 246 6.39 -12.50 2.77
C CYS A 246 5.96 -13.96 2.50
N LEU A 247 4.74 -14.15 2.00
CA LEU A 247 4.23 -15.47 1.63
C LEU A 247 4.77 -15.87 0.25
N ALA A 248 5.03 -17.16 0.06
CA ALA A 248 5.31 -17.70 -1.27
C ALA A 248 4.14 -17.40 -2.24
N PRO A 249 4.38 -17.20 -3.55
CA PRO A 249 3.35 -16.76 -4.48
C PRO A 249 2.11 -17.66 -4.55
N HIS A 250 2.29 -18.99 -4.50
CA HIS A 250 1.18 -19.94 -4.55
C HIS A 250 0.27 -19.87 -3.31
N LEU A 251 0.82 -19.53 -2.13
CA LEU A 251 0.03 -19.28 -0.92
C LEU A 251 -0.62 -17.89 -0.95
N SER A 252 0.08 -16.91 -1.53
CA SER A 252 -0.42 -15.55 -1.71
C SER A 252 -1.64 -15.47 -2.65
N ALA A 253 -1.88 -16.48 -3.49
CA ALA A 253 -3.09 -16.56 -4.31
C ALA A 253 -4.33 -17.02 -3.53
N ASP A 254 -4.15 -17.60 -2.33
CA ASP A 254 -5.24 -18.13 -1.52
C ASP A 254 -5.89 -17.04 -0.66
N LYS A 255 -7.04 -16.54 -1.13
CA LYS A 255 -7.80 -15.49 -0.45
C LYS A 255 -8.24 -15.89 0.97
N ALA A 256 -8.61 -17.15 1.18
CA ALA A 256 -9.08 -17.62 2.49
C ALA A 256 -7.91 -17.72 3.49
N LEU A 257 -6.73 -18.09 3.00
CA LEU A 257 -5.50 -18.04 3.81
C LEU A 257 -5.15 -16.59 4.17
N ILE A 258 -5.17 -15.66 3.20
CA ILE A 258 -4.85 -14.25 3.45
C ILE A 258 -5.81 -13.63 4.46
N GLU A 259 -7.12 -13.86 4.31
CA GLU A 259 -8.11 -13.37 5.26
C GLU A 259 -7.78 -13.85 6.67
N ARG A 260 -7.57 -15.16 6.85
CA ARG A 260 -7.22 -15.76 8.15
C ARG A 260 -5.89 -15.25 8.69
N ALA A 261 -4.90 -15.05 7.83
CA ALA A 261 -3.60 -14.52 8.20
C ALA A 261 -3.70 -13.05 8.66
N GLY A 262 -4.64 -12.27 8.10
CA GLY A 262 -4.95 -10.92 8.56
C GLY A 262 -5.36 -10.85 10.03
N TRP A 263 -6.04 -11.87 10.57
CA TRP A 263 -6.38 -11.94 11.99
C TRP A 263 -5.20 -12.32 12.90
N LEU A 264 -4.16 -12.94 12.35
CA LEU A 264 -3.00 -13.45 13.09
C LEU A 264 -1.80 -12.50 13.04
N CYS A 265 -1.70 -11.68 12.00
CA CYS A 265 -0.68 -10.65 11.85
C CYS A 265 -1.22 -9.30 12.30
N ASP A 266 -0.31 -8.38 12.64
CA ASP A 266 -0.70 -7.03 13.05
C ASP A 266 -0.85 -6.10 11.85
N ALA A 267 -0.09 -6.34 10.79
CA ALA A 267 -0.27 -5.73 9.47
C ALA A 267 -0.31 -6.83 8.41
N ALA A 268 -1.22 -6.72 7.44
CA ALA A 268 -1.33 -7.65 6.32
C ALA A 268 -1.74 -6.91 5.05
N LEU A 269 -0.94 -7.05 3.98
CA LEU A 269 -1.16 -6.39 2.69
C LEU A 269 -0.93 -7.37 1.53
N SER A 270 -1.63 -7.15 0.40
CA SER A 270 -1.36 -7.83 -0.85
C SER A 270 -0.82 -6.90 -1.92
N LEU A 271 0.20 -7.34 -2.66
CA LEU A 271 0.78 -6.67 -3.81
C LEU A 271 0.39 -7.43 -5.08
N SER A 272 -0.66 -6.96 -5.76
CA SER A 272 -1.18 -7.60 -6.97
C SER A 272 -0.65 -6.89 -8.20
N ALA A 273 0.30 -7.52 -8.90
CA ALA A 273 0.90 -6.96 -10.11
C ALA A 273 -0.08 -6.91 -11.28
N PHE A 274 0.09 -5.93 -12.18
CA PHE A 274 -0.68 -5.81 -13.42
C PHE A 274 -0.15 -6.67 -14.55
N THR A 275 1.03 -7.29 -14.38
CA THR A 275 1.72 -8.15 -15.36
C THR A 275 0.84 -9.26 -15.94
N ALA A 276 -0.08 -9.81 -15.14
CA ALA A 276 -1.01 -10.85 -15.57
C ALA A 276 -2.30 -10.32 -16.23
N ASP A 277 -2.56 -9.00 -16.17
CA ASP A 277 -3.76 -8.36 -16.69
C ASP A 277 -3.41 -7.18 -17.64
N PRO A 278 -3.43 -7.43 -18.97
CA PRO A 278 -3.15 -6.41 -19.96
C PRO A 278 -4.11 -5.21 -19.91
N ALA A 279 -5.35 -5.40 -19.48
CA ALA A 279 -6.31 -4.30 -19.40
C ALA A 279 -5.95 -3.35 -18.26
N LEU A 280 -5.56 -3.89 -17.10
CA LEU A 280 -5.06 -3.07 -15.99
C LEU A 280 -3.74 -2.37 -16.33
N SER A 281 -2.83 -3.06 -17.01
CA SER A 281 -1.57 -2.47 -17.47
C SER A 281 -1.79 -1.30 -18.44
N ALA A 282 -2.77 -1.42 -19.35
CA ALA A 282 -3.14 -0.34 -20.26
C ALA A 282 -3.88 0.82 -19.57
N THR A 283 -4.68 0.51 -18.55
CA THR A 283 -5.47 1.51 -17.81
C THR A 283 -4.58 2.33 -16.86
N PHE A 284 -3.53 1.71 -16.31
CA PHE A 284 -2.66 2.29 -15.28
C PHE A 284 -1.17 2.13 -15.65
N PRO A 285 -0.70 2.73 -16.76
CA PRO A 285 0.66 2.51 -17.25
C PRO A 285 1.76 3.05 -16.32
N SER A 286 1.42 4.03 -15.46
CA SER A 286 2.32 4.56 -14.43
C SER A 286 2.59 3.60 -13.26
N TYR A 287 1.85 2.49 -13.14
CA TYR A 287 1.87 1.60 -11.98
C TYR A 287 2.19 0.16 -12.34
N HIS A 288 2.82 -0.55 -11.41
CA HIS A 288 3.15 -1.97 -11.59
C HIS A 288 2.11 -2.89 -10.95
N GLY A 289 1.28 -2.37 -10.03
CA GLY A 289 0.21 -3.14 -9.41
C GLY A 289 -0.56 -2.39 -8.33
N LEU A 290 -1.56 -3.08 -7.78
CA LEU A 290 -2.41 -2.61 -6.69
C LEU A 290 -1.91 -3.08 -5.33
N VAL A 291 -2.23 -2.28 -4.32
CA VAL A 291 -1.94 -2.57 -2.92
C VAL A 291 -3.28 -2.73 -2.21
N THR A 292 -3.55 -3.93 -1.72
CA THR A 292 -4.76 -4.21 -0.93
C THR A 292 -4.37 -4.31 0.53
N ILE A 293 -4.99 -3.51 1.39
CA ILE A 293 -4.79 -3.57 2.84
C ILE A 293 -5.83 -4.54 3.42
N HIS A 294 -5.38 -5.56 4.14
CA HIS A 294 -6.26 -6.48 4.88
C HIS A 294 -6.31 -6.13 6.37
N THR A 295 -5.19 -5.71 6.95
CA THR A 295 -5.10 -5.36 8.37
C THR A 295 -3.95 -4.37 8.60
N LEU A 296 -4.10 -3.47 9.57
CA LEU A 296 -3.10 -2.47 9.95
C LEU A 296 -2.86 -2.49 11.46
N PRO A 297 -1.64 -2.13 11.90
CA PRO A 297 -1.23 -2.38 13.28
C PRO A 297 -1.89 -1.41 14.26
N ALA A 298 -2.43 -1.97 15.35
CA ALA A 298 -3.04 -1.23 16.46
C ALA A 298 -2.68 -1.83 17.84
N PRO A 299 -1.39 -1.99 18.20
CA PRO A 299 -1.00 -2.73 19.41
C PRO A 299 -1.49 -2.11 20.73
N HIS A 300 -1.72 -0.80 20.76
CA HIS A 300 -2.12 -0.05 21.97
C HIS A 300 -3.35 0.84 21.74
N THR A 301 -4.04 0.64 20.62
CA THR A 301 -5.18 1.45 20.19
C THR A 301 -6.30 0.55 19.68
N VAL A 302 -7.54 1.03 19.71
CA VAL A 302 -8.69 0.27 19.16
C VAL A 302 -8.71 0.33 17.64
N LEU A 303 -8.27 1.46 17.08
CA LEU A 303 -8.20 1.69 15.64
C LEU A 303 -6.76 1.87 15.20
N PRO A 304 -6.41 1.43 13.96
CA PRO A 304 -5.12 1.73 13.36
C PRO A 304 -4.92 3.25 13.32
N PRO A 305 -3.85 3.76 13.93
CA PRO A 305 -3.63 5.21 13.89
C PRO A 305 -3.37 5.76 12.48
N SER A 306 -2.96 4.91 11.53
CA SER A 306 -2.83 5.26 10.12
C SER A 306 -4.13 5.80 9.51
N ASP A 307 -5.30 5.46 10.08
CA ASP A 307 -6.59 6.06 9.67
C ASP A 307 -6.59 7.59 9.76
N LYS A 308 -5.79 8.17 10.66
CA LYS A 308 -5.73 9.62 10.91
C LYS A 308 -4.44 10.27 10.43
N HIS A 309 -3.35 9.52 10.39
CA HIS A 309 -2.02 10.06 10.16
C HIS A 309 -1.41 9.66 8.80
N SER A 310 -1.98 8.68 8.10
CA SER A 310 -1.50 8.30 6.76
C SER A 310 -1.99 9.30 5.72
N THR A 311 -1.03 9.92 5.03
CA THR A 311 -1.30 10.82 3.91
C THR A 311 -1.86 10.03 2.73
N LEU A 312 -1.32 8.83 2.47
CA LEU A 312 -1.75 7.98 1.36
C LEU A 312 -3.17 7.45 1.55
N ARG A 313 -3.62 7.18 2.78
CA ARG A 313 -4.98 6.67 3.04
C ARG A 313 -6.05 7.76 3.15
N GLY A 314 -5.68 9.04 3.14
CA GLY A 314 -6.64 10.17 3.08
C GLY A 314 -7.02 10.80 4.43
N SER A 315 -6.19 10.64 5.48
CA SER A 315 -6.28 11.30 6.80
C SER A 315 -7.69 11.58 7.35
N GLY A 316 -8.64 10.65 7.14
CA GLY A 316 -10.00 10.71 7.68
C GLY A 316 -10.94 11.77 7.09
N VAL A 317 -10.61 12.44 5.97
CA VAL A 317 -11.43 13.55 5.43
C VAL A 317 -12.35 13.10 4.27
N SER A 318 -12.01 12.04 3.53
CA SER A 318 -12.83 11.59 2.39
C SER A 318 -12.45 10.21 1.87
N GLY A 319 -13.21 9.17 2.24
CA GLY A 319 -13.07 7.80 1.70
C GLY A 319 -11.70 7.14 1.97
N GLU A 320 -11.59 5.85 1.68
CA GLU A 320 -10.27 5.21 1.63
C GLU A 320 -9.73 5.35 0.20
N ASN A 321 -8.51 5.86 0.08
CA ASN A 321 -7.83 5.94 -1.20
C ASN A 321 -7.45 4.54 -1.69
N ASN A 322 -7.68 4.27 -2.98
CA ASN A 322 -7.08 3.11 -3.62
C ASN A 322 -5.56 3.31 -3.69
N LEU A 323 -4.80 2.26 -3.40
CA LEU A 323 -3.35 2.32 -3.36
C LEU A 323 -2.75 1.48 -4.47
N ALA A 324 -1.64 1.95 -5.01
CA ALA A 324 -0.85 1.27 -6.03
C ALA A 324 0.63 1.31 -5.64
N PHE A 325 1.39 0.40 -6.23
CA PHE A 325 2.84 0.41 -6.11
C PHE A 325 3.48 0.53 -7.48
N LYS A 326 4.67 1.14 -7.51
CA LYS A 326 5.56 1.11 -8.66
C LYS A 326 7.00 0.96 -8.22
N CYS A 327 7.78 0.30 -9.07
CA CYS A 327 9.22 0.23 -8.93
C CYS A 327 9.82 1.10 -10.03
N THR A 328 10.45 2.20 -9.66
CA THR A 328 11.29 2.94 -10.59
C THR A 328 12.64 2.26 -10.70
N ARG A 329 13.52 2.76 -11.58
CA ARG A 329 14.90 2.27 -11.68
C ARG A 329 15.65 2.24 -10.34
N LYS A 330 15.32 3.14 -9.41
CA LYS A 330 16.07 3.34 -8.16
C LYS A 330 15.29 3.00 -6.90
N ARG A 331 13.95 2.94 -6.92
CA ARG A 331 13.17 2.76 -5.70
C ARG A 331 11.82 2.08 -5.92
N MET A 332 11.43 1.26 -4.96
CA MET A 332 10.05 0.82 -4.79
C MET A 332 9.28 1.88 -4.00
N LEU A 333 8.04 2.16 -4.41
CA LEU A 333 7.21 3.14 -3.72
C LEU A 333 5.71 2.85 -3.87
N PHE A 334 4.97 3.26 -2.84
CA PHE A 334 3.52 3.16 -2.73
C PHE A 334 2.91 4.55 -2.87
N GLU A 335 1.82 4.63 -3.62
CA GLU A 335 1.14 5.89 -3.94
C GLU A 335 -0.38 5.70 -3.96
N THR A 336 -1.12 6.79 -3.83
CA THR A 336 -2.55 6.80 -4.14
C THR A 336 -2.73 6.56 -5.63
N LEU A 337 -3.45 5.50 -5.98
CA LEU A 337 -3.81 5.17 -7.36
C LEU A 337 -4.60 6.34 -7.96
N HIS A 338 -4.09 6.88 -9.06
CA HIS A 338 -4.80 7.84 -9.89
C HIS A 338 -4.77 7.40 -11.34
N LEU A 339 -5.72 7.91 -12.12
CA LEU A 339 -5.63 7.81 -13.57
C LEU A 339 -4.62 8.85 -14.06
N ASP A 340 -3.86 8.53 -15.11
CA ASP A 340 -3.01 9.52 -15.76
C ASP A 340 -3.89 10.61 -16.39
N ILE A 341 -3.39 11.86 -16.39
CA ILE A 341 -4.11 13.04 -16.90
C ILE A 341 -4.50 12.88 -18.39
N GLY A 342 -3.87 11.95 -19.10
CA GLY A 342 -4.19 11.55 -20.48
C GLY A 342 -5.33 10.52 -20.63
N GLY A 343 -6.08 10.22 -19.57
CA GLY A 343 -7.21 9.29 -19.60
C GLY A 343 -8.30 9.71 -20.60
N GLY A 344 -8.29 9.10 -21.79
CA GLY A 344 -9.42 9.10 -22.71
C GLY A 344 -9.35 10.08 -23.89
N VAL A 345 -8.18 10.39 -24.45
CA VAL A 345 -8.10 11.05 -25.77
C VAL A 345 -8.23 9.99 -26.87
N GLY A 346 -9.41 9.38 -26.99
CA GLY A 346 -9.66 8.35 -28.01
C GLY A 346 -11.12 7.99 -28.25
N GLU A 347 -11.99 8.22 -27.27
CA GLU A 347 -13.41 7.88 -27.39
C GLU A 347 -14.32 9.09 -27.18
N ARG A 348 -14.07 10.18 -27.93
CA ARG A 348 -15.12 11.16 -28.20
C ARG A 348 -16.10 10.55 -29.19
N ARG A 349 -16.99 9.68 -28.72
CA ARG A 349 -18.28 9.43 -29.41
C ARG A 349 -19.18 10.63 -29.18
N THR A 350 -18.88 11.72 -29.87
CA THR A 350 -19.87 12.77 -30.15
C THR A 350 -19.80 13.09 -31.63
N THR A 351 -20.25 12.16 -32.47
CA THR A 351 -20.88 12.57 -33.73
C THR A 351 -22.16 13.31 -33.35
N PRO A 352 -22.30 14.61 -33.68
CA PRO A 352 -23.56 15.30 -33.46
C PRO A 352 -24.62 14.66 -34.35
N ALA A 353 -25.76 14.29 -33.78
CA ALA A 353 -26.91 13.83 -34.55
C ALA A 353 -27.31 14.93 -35.55
N PRO A 354 -27.46 14.63 -36.85
CA PRO A 354 -28.00 15.60 -37.78
C PRO A 354 -29.46 15.88 -37.39
N ALA A 355 -29.74 17.15 -37.09
CA ALA A 355 -31.08 17.63 -36.80
C ALA A 355 -32.00 17.36 -37.99
N SER A 356 -32.98 16.48 -37.78
CA SER A 356 -34.08 16.24 -38.70
C SER A 356 -35.10 17.39 -38.59
N LEU A 357 -35.24 18.18 -39.65
CA LEU A 357 -36.44 18.97 -39.92
C LEU A 357 -36.74 18.87 -41.42
N GLY A 358 -37.81 18.16 -41.74
CA GLY A 358 -38.34 17.98 -43.09
C GLY A 358 -39.60 17.13 -43.02
N ASN A 359 -40.74 17.83 -42.99
CA ASN A 359 -42.07 17.32 -42.70
C ASN A 359 -42.68 16.56 -43.91
N VAL A 360 -43.47 15.52 -43.59
CA VAL A 360 -44.61 14.88 -44.32
C VAL A 360 -44.52 14.58 -45.83
N ASP A 361 -44.75 13.32 -46.20
CA ASP A 361 -46.05 12.92 -46.78
C ASP A 361 -46.32 11.40 -46.72
N ALA A 362 -47.59 11.07 -46.67
CA ALA A 362 -48.16 9.73 -46.52
C ALA A 362 -48.19 8.94 -47.84
N SER A 363 -48.14 7.60 -47.78
CA SER A 363 -49.09 6.68 -48.45
C SER A 363 -48.61 5.22 -48.44
N GLU A 364 -49.56 4.33 -48.16
CA GLU A 364 -49.76 2.94 -48.63
C GLU A 364 -48.74 1.82 -48.29
N THR A 365 -49.08 0.73 -47.59
CA THR A 365 -50.04 -0.39 -47.81
C THR A 365 -49.29 -1.68 -48.26
N MET A 366 -49.77 -2.84 -47.76
CA MET A 366 -49.47 -4.24 -48.12
C MET A 366 -48.35 -4.94 -47.31
N SER A 367 -48.70 -5.71 -46.26
CA SER A 367 -49.24 -7.10 -46.24
C SER A 367 -48.20 -8.20 -46.51
N ARG A 368 -47.98 -9.11 -45.54
CA ARG A 368 -48.44 -10.53 -45.58
C ARG A 368 -47.61 -11.44 -44.64
N ALA A 369 -48.35 -12.09 -43.73
CA ALA A 369 -48.28 -13.47 -43.16
C ALA A 369 -46.98 -14.30 -43.23
N SER A 370 -46.70 -15.33 -42.40
CA SER A 370 -47.20 -15.96 -41.16
C SER A 370 -46.52 -17.34 -41.10
N ALA A 371 -46.05 -17.79 -39.92
CA ALA A 371 -45.93 -19.20 -39.45
C ALA A 371 -45.05 -19.16 -38.16
N ARG A 372 -45.56 -19.36 -36.93
CA ARG A 372 -45.96 -20.61 -36.23
C ARG A 372 -44.96 -21.76 -36.47
N GLU A 373 -44.28 -22.29 -35.45
CA GLU A 373 -44.87 -23.27 -34.52
C GLU A 373 -44.06 -23.44 -33.19
N SER A 374 -44.79 -23.85 -32.15
CA SER A 374 -44.47 -24.21 -30.75
C SER A 374 -43.56 -25.45 -30.61
N ASP A 375 -42.88 -25.76 -29.48
CA ASP A 375 -43.47 -26.17 -28.20
C ASP A 375 -42.42 -26.35 -27.05
N LYS A 376 -42.88 -26.03 -25.83
CA LYS A 376 -42.52 -26.46 -24.44
C LYS A 376 -41.08 -26.79 -24.00
N ALA A 377 -40.63 -26.09 -22.93
CA ALA A 377 -40.32 -26.66 -21.61
C ALA A 377 -40.14 -25.57 -20.52
N ARG A 378 -40.74 -25.77 -19.34
CA ARG A 378 -40.50 -25.11 -18.03
C ARG A 378 -39.99 -26.20 -17.07
N PRO A 379 -39.23 -25.94 -15.99
CA PRO A 379 -39.49 -24.94 -14.92
C PRO A 379 -38.21 -24.13 -14.57
N GLY A 380 -38.16 -23.15 -13.68
CA GLY A 380 -39.10 -22.48 -12.80
C GLY A 380 -38.24 -21.57 -11.92
N LEU A 381 -38.49 -20.26 -11.89
CA LEU A 381 -37.84 -19.31 -10.98
C LEU A 381 -38.82 -18.14 -10.77
N ALA A 382 -38.99 -17.76 -9.51
CA ALA A 382 -39.95 -16.77 -9.04
C ALA A 382 -39.64 -15.37 -9.59
N ALA A 383 -40.65 -14.74 -10.18
CA ALA A 383 -40.61 -13.33 -10.58
C ALA A 383 -41.40 -12.51 -9.56
N VAL A 384 -40.74 -11.50 -9.00
CA VAL A 384 -41.35 -10.47 -8.15
C VAL A 384 -41.94 -9.40 -9.07
N GLU A 385 -43.26 -9.22 -9.04
CA GLU A 385 -43.97 -8.13 -9.70
C GLU A 385 -43.75 -6.81 -8.93
N VAL A 386 -43.24 -5.78 -9.62
CA VAL A 386 -43.25 -4.40 -9.14
C VAL A 386 -44.26 -3.64 -9.99
N THR A 387 -45.40 -3.30 -9.40
CA THR A 387 -46.45 -2.50 -10.03
C THR A 387 -46.02 -1.03 -10.04
N VAL A 388 -45.79 -0.45 -11.21
CA VAL A 388 -45.61 0.99 -11.41
C VAL A 388 -46.94 1.57 -11.83
N GLN A 389 -47.54 2.41 -10.99
CA GLN A 389 -48.70 3.22 -11.38
C GLN A 389 -48.22 4.45 -12.15
N VAL A 390 -48.75 4.61 -13.35
CA VAL A 390 -48.59 5.77 -14.22
C VAL A 390 -49.81 6.66 -14.03
N GLU A 391 -49.60 7.91 -13.59
CA GLU A 391 -50.59 8.98 -13.70
C GLU A 391 -50.07 10.03 -14.69
N ASP A 392 -50.86 10.27 -15.74
CA ASP A 392 -50.68 11.30 -16.75
C ASP A 392 -51.50 12.58 -16.42
N PRO A 393 -51.20 13.74 -17.04
CA PRO A 393 -51.15 15.03 -16.34
C PRO A 393 -52.42 15.89 -16.47
N LYS A 394 -52.61 16.83 -15.54
CA LYS A 394 -53.44 18.03 -15.73
C LYS A 394 -52.74 19.31 -15.25
N ASP A 395 -52.89 20.33 -16.08
CA ASP A 395 -52.40 21.73 -16.01
C ASP A 395 -52.52 22.43 -14.64
N ALA A 396 -51.48 23.23 -14.28
CA ALA A 396 -51.64 24.60 -13.78
C ALA A 396 -50.29 25.32 -13.48
N SER A 397 -50.06 26.42 -14.21
CA SER A 397 -49.30 27.66 -13.89
C SER A 397 -48.23 27.71 -12.77
N LYS A 398 -47.00 28.09 -13.16
CA LYS A 398 -45.87 28.47 -12.28
C LYS A 398 -46.09 29.76 -11.47
N PRO A 399 -45.43 29.87 -10.29
CA PRO A 399 -44.68 31.09 -9.98
C PRO A 399 -43.23 30.84 -9.53
N LYS A 400 -42.31 31.71 -9.95
CA LYS A 400 -40.88 31.73 -9.58
C LYS A 400 -40.68 32.24 -8.14
N LYS A 401 -39.84 31.58 -7.33
CA LYS A 401 -39.33 32.12 -6.05
C LYS A 401 -37.85 32.51 -6.12
N ALA A 402 -37.54 33.62 -5.47
CA ALA A 402 -36.32 34.42 -5.57
C ALA A 402 -35.13 33.88 -4.76
N LYS A 403 -33.91 34.17 -5.23
CA LYS A 403 -32.64 33.86 -4.56
C LYS A 403 -32.42 34.79 -3.35
N LYS A 404 -32.16 34.22 -2.18
CA LYS A 404 -31.81 34.95 -0.94
C LYS A 404 -30.30 35.22 -0.92
N LYS A 405 -29.92 36.50 -0.85
CA LYS A 405 -28.55 37.00 -0.68
C LYS A 405 -28.29 37.14 0.82
N VAL A 406 -27.23 36.52 1.35
CA VAL A 406 -26.83 36.66 2.77
C VAL A 406 -25.67 37.65 2.81
N GLY A 407 -25.91 38.80 3.44
CA GLY A 407 -24.90 39.82 3.71
C GLY A 407 -24.22 39.55 5.06
N PHE A 408 -22.89 39.70 5.09
CA PHE A 408 -22.11 39.74 6.32
C PHE A 408 -22.29 41.10 6.99
N SER A 409 -22.50 41.10 8.31
CA SER A 409 -22.26 42.25 9.17
C SER A 409 -21.17 41.84 10.16
N SER A 410 -20.04 42.54 10.09
CA SER A 410 -19.18 42.75 11.25
C SER A 410 -19.97 43.56 12.29
N ASP A 411 -19.67 43.40 13.57
CA ASP A 411 -19.23 44.52 14.42
C ASP A 411 -19.15 44.14 15.92
N TRP A 412 -17.95 44.43 16.45
CA TRP A 412 -17.52 44.76 17.83
C TRP A 412 -17.75 43.78 18.99
#